data_AF-A0A069PNS1-F1
#
_entry.id   AF-A0A069PNS1-F1
#
_cell.length_a   1.000
_cell.length_b   1.000
_cell.length_c   1.000
_cell.angle_alpha   90.00
_cell.angle_beta   90.00
_cell.angle_gamma   90.00
#
_symmetry.space_group_name_H-M   'P 1'
#
loop_
_entity.id
_entity.type
_entity.pdbx_description
1 polymer ?
#
loop_
_entity_poly.entity_id
_entity_poly.type
_entity_poly.pdbx_seq_one_letter_code
_entity_poly.pdbx_strand_id
1 'polypeptide(L)' 'MKPKTFIEQAEREAKLVDALLLARYTLAIHNGKLCTAERETWEMNFRAELIRIDAALQMAGIDTTQPMHPPFRYDEDD' A
#
# COMPACT_ATOMS: atom_id res chain seq x y z
N MET A 1 23.49 -20.89 -1.07
CA MET A 1 23.46 -19.41 -1.22
C MET A 1 24.38 -18.80 -0.19
N LYS A 2 25.13 -17.73 -0.50
CA LYS A 2 26.03 -17.10 0.49
C LYS A 2 25.19 -16.29 1.51
N PRO A 3 25.54 -16.26 2.80
CA PRO A 3 24.72 -15.58 3.82
C PRO A 3 24.41 -14.11 3.50
N LYS A 4 25.38 -13.36 2.98
CA LYS A 4 25.19 -11.95 2.59
C LYS A 4 24.14 -11.75 1.49
N THR A 5 24.16 -12.61 0.46
CA THR A 5 23.21 -12.49 -0.66
C THR A 5 21.78 -12.82 -0.24
N PHE A 6 21.60 -13.65 0.79
CA PHE A 6 20.28 -13.92 1.37
C PHE A 6 19.74 -12.70 2.13
N ILE A 7 20.60 -12.05 2.94
CA ILE A 7 20.22 -10.85 3.71
C ILE A 7 19.83 -9.71 2.77
N GLU A 8 20.65 -9.43 1.75
CA GLU A 8 20.36 -8.37 0.76
C GLU A 8 19.06 -8.61 -0.01
N GLN A 9 18.74 -9.87 -0.30
CA GLN A 9 17.49 -10.24 -0.95
C GLN A 9 16.29 -10.00 -0.04
N ALA A 10 16.38 -10.45 1.22
CA ALA A 10 15.32 -10.23 2.21
C ALA A 10 15.07 -8.74 2.47
N GLU A 11 16.11 -7.91 2.55
CA GLU A 11 15.97 -6.46 2.70
C GLU A 11 15.28 -5.80 1.50
N ARG A 12 15.58 -6.27 0.28
CA ARG A 12 14.93 -5.79 -0.93
C ARG A 12 13.45 -6.15 -0.95
N GLU A 13 13.13 -7.39 -0.60
CA GLU A 13 11.74 -7.87 -0.51
C GLU A 13 10.95 -7.11 0.56
N ALA A 14 11.54 -6.87 1.73
CA ALA A 14 10.92 -6.06 2.79
C ALA A 14 10.59 -4.65 2.31
N LYS A 15 11.53 -3.97 1.64
CA LYS A 15 11.28 -2.62 1.09
C LYS A 15 10.19 -2.58 0.03
N LEU A 16 10.09 -3.62 -0.80
CA LEU A 16 9.02 -3.73 -1.80
C LEU A 16 7.66 -3.92 -1.12
N VAL A 17 7.60 -4.76 -0.09
CA VAL A 17 6.40 -4.96 0.73
C VAL A 17 5.96 -3.65 1.39
N ASP A 18 6.87 -2.92 2.02
CA ASP A 18 6.57 -1.66 2.70
C ASP A 18 6.01 -0.63 1.72
N ALA A 19 6.60 -0.51 0.53
CA ALA A 19 6.12 0.38 -0.51
C ALA A 19 4.70 0.00 -1.00
N LEU A 20 4.43 -1.29 -1.14
CA LEU A 20 3.11 -1.78 -1.54
C LEU A 20 2.06 -1.54 -0.45
N LEU A 21 2.40 -1.74 0.82
CA LEU A 21 1.52 -1.43 1.95
C LEU A 21 1.17 0.05 2.01
N LEU A 22 2.16 0.94 1.83
CA LEU A 22 1.94 2.38 1.76
C LEU A 22 1.03 2.78 0.59
N ALA A 23 1.28 2.22 -0.59
CA ALA A 23 0.46 2.46 -1.78
C ALA A 23 -0.98 1.99 -1.56
N ARG A 24 -1.14 0.77 -1.01
CA ARG A 24 -2.45 0.19 -0.68
C ARG A 24 -3.22 1.10 0.27
N TYR A 25 -2.60 1.51 1.37
CA TYR A 25 -3.21 2.39 2.36
C TYR A 25 -3.68 3.68 1.70
N THR A 26 -2.78 4.34 0.96
CA THR A 26 -3.06 5.61 0.30
C THR A 26 -4.23 5.51 -0.67
N LEU A 27 -4.26 4.48 -1.52
CA LEU A 27 -5.34 4.30 -2.48
C LEU A 27 -6.66 3.94 -1.79
N ALA A 28 -6.62 3.11 -0.74
CA ALA A 28 -7.81 2.70 -0.01
C ALA A 28 -8.52 3.89 0.67
N ILE A 29 -7.76 4.82 1.27
CA ILE A 29 -8.35 6.01 1.92
C ILE A 29 -8.87 7.06 0.93
N HIS A 30 -8.49 6.99 -0.34
CA HIS A 30 -8.96 7.92 -1.39
C HIS A 30 -10.02 7.32 -2.29
N ASN A 31 -10.08 5.99 -2.40
CA ASN A 31 -11.11 5.31 -3.17
C ASN A 31 -12.51 5.64 -2.64
N GLY A 32 -13.42 6.02 -3.54
CA GLY A 32 -14.77 6.45 -3.22
C GLY A 32 -14.88 7.93 -2.82
N LYS A 33 -13.78 8.67 -2.70
CA LYS A 33 -13.83 10.12 -2.46
C LYS A 33 -14.18 10.86 -3.75
N LEU A 34 -14.91 11.96 -3.61
CA LEU A 34 -15.15 12.88 -4.72
C LEU A 34 -13.92 13.76 -4.94
N CYS A 35 -13.50 13.86 -6.19
CA CYS A 35 -12.46 14.78 -6.65
C CYS A 35 -13.10 15.81 -7.58
N THR A 36 -12.72 17.08 -7.43
CA THR A 36 -13.18 18.17 -8.29
C THR A 36 -11.97 18.84 -8.94
N ALA A 37 -11.89 18.80 -10.27
CA ALA A 37 -10.91 19.56 -11.05
C ALA A 37 -11.51 19.92 -12.41
N GLU A 38 -11.01 20.98 -13.04
CA GLU A 38 -11.47 21.41 -14.38
C GLU A 38 -13.00 21.55 -14.53
N ARG A 39 -13.68 21.99 -13.46
CA ARG A 39 -15.15 22.12 -13.35
C ARG A 39 -15.93 20.79 -13.41
N GLU A 40 -15.25 19.66 -13.37
CA GLU A 40 -15.84 18.34 -13.27
C GLU A 40 -15.71 17.82 -11.84
N THR A 41 -16.64 16.96 -11.44
CA THR A 41 -16.56 16.22 -10.17
C THR A 41 -16.85 14.76 -10.45
N TRP A 42 -15.95 13.90 -9.98
CA TRP A 42 -16.06 12.46 -10.16
C TRP A 42 -15.61 11.73 -8.90
N GLU A 43 -16.09 10.50 -8.75
CA GLU A 43 -15.65 9.59 -7.70
C GLU A 43 -14.30 8.96 -8.10
N MET A 44 -13.31 9.06 -7.22
CA MET A 44 -12.03 8.39 -7.39
C MET A 44 -12.23 6.88 -7.24
N ASN A 45 -12.00 6.12 -8.33
CA ASN A 45 -12.14 4.67 -8.31
C ASN A 45 -10.79 4.00 -8.56
N PHE A 46 -10.20 3.46 -7.50
CA PHE A 46 -8.92 2.74 -7.50
C PHE A 46 -9.10 1.23 -7.29
N ARG A 47 -10.30 0.69 -7.53
CA ARG A 47 -10.60 -0.72 -7.28
C ARG A 47 -9.67 -1.66 -8.03
N ALA A 48 -9.31 -1.32 -9.27
CA ALA A 48 -8.43 -2.15 -10.09
C ALA A 48 -7.00 -2.18 -9.55
N GLU A 49 -6.48 -1.03 -9.11
CA GLU A 49 -5.16 -0.86 -8.50
C GLU A 49 -5.10 -1.61 -7.16
N LEU A 50 -6.13 -1.46 -6.33
CA LEU A 50 -6.24 -2.15 -5.04
C LEU A 50 -6.23 -3.67 -5.22
N ILE A 51 -6.98 -4.21 -6.20
CA ILE A 51 -6.97 -5.66 -6.49
C ILE A 51 -5.57 -6.16 -6.87
N ARG A 52 -4.83 -5.39 -7.68
CA ARG A 52 -3.46 -5.77 -8.10
C ARG A 52 -2.48 -5.75 -6.93
N ILE A 53 -2.56 -4.72 -6.09
CA ILE A 53 -1.72 -4.61 -4.90
C ILE A 53 -2.06 -5.72 -3.90
N ASP A 54 -3.35 -6.02 -3.73
CA ASP A 54 -3.80 -7.10 -2.85
C ASP A 54 -3.23 -8.45 -3.28
N ALA A 55 -3.30 -8.76 -4.58
CA ALA A 55 -2.72 -9.99 -5.12
C ALA A 55 -1.20 -10.06 -4.89
N ALA A 56 -0.48 -8.94 -5.07
CA ALA A 56 0.97 -8.89 -4.83
C ALA A 56 1.34 -9.12 -3.36
N LEU A 57 0.61 -8.49 -2.43
CA LEU A 57 0.83 -8.65 -0.99
C LEU A 57 0.48 -10.07 -0.52
N GLN A 58 -0.60 -10.66 -1.05
CA GLN A 58 -0.98 -12.04 -0.76
C GLN A 58 0.08 -13.05 -1.24
N MET A 59 0.69 -12.81 -2.41
CA MET A 59 1.83 -13.63 -2.87
C MET A 59 3.05 -13.51 -1.95
N ALA A 60 3.21 -12.38 -1.26
CA ALA A 60 4.23 -12.19 -0.23
C ALA A 60 3.83 -12.74 1.16
N GLY A 61 2.67 -13.42 1.27
CA GLY A 61 2.18 -14.02 2.51
C GLY A 61 1.47 -13.04 3.45
N ILE A 62 1.10 -11.85 2.97
CA ILE A 62 0.45 -10.81 3.78
C ILE A 62 -1.06 -10.89 3.60
N ASP A 63 -1.78 -11.00 4.71
CA ASP A 63 -3.24 -10.99 4.72
C ASP A 63 -3.78 -9.56 4.57
N THR A 64 -4.36 -9.29 3.41
CA THR A 64 -4.91 -7.98 3.04
C THR A 64 -6.35 -7.77 3.51
N THR A 65 -6.98 -8.78 4.12
CA THR A 65 -8.34 -8.69 4.67
C THR A 65 -8.38 -8.03 6.05
N GLN A 66 -7.23 -7.94 6.71
CA GLN A 66 -7.12 -7.29 8.01
C GLN A 66 -7.17 -5.77 7.87
N PRO A 67 -7.71 -5.07 8.88
CA PRO A 67 -7.66 -3.61 8.93
C PRO A 67 -6.21 -3.13 8.79
N MET A 68 -5.97 -2.19 7.87
CA MET A 68 -4.66 -1.57 7.76
C MET A 68 -4.47 -0.54 8.86
N HIS A 69 -3.37 -0.65 9.59
CA HIS A 69 -2.89 0.45 10.41
C HIS A 69 -2.27 1.52 9.50
N PRO A 70 -2.45 2.82 9.81
CA PRO A 70 -1.74 3.87 9.10
C PRO A 70 -0.23 3.59 9.14
N PRO A 71 0.49 3.66 8.00
CA PRO A 71 1.93 3.46 7.97
C PRO A 71 2.68 4.62 8.66
N PHE A 72 1.98 5.69 9.02
CA PHE A 72 2.49 6.82 9.78
C PHE A 72 2.08 6.67 11.24
N ARG A 73 3.04 6.84 12.14
CA ARG A 73 2.70 7.33 13.48
C ARG A 73 2.30 8.79 13.28
N TYR A 74 1.14 9.19 13.79
CA TYR A 74 0.94 10.62 14.02
C TYR A 74 2.08 11.01 14.97
N ASP A 75 2.97 11.90 14.55
CA ASP A 75 3.89 12.51 15.50
C ASP A 75 2.99 13.12 16.57
N GLU A 76 3.04 12.59 17.80
CA GLU A 76 2.32 13.12 18.95
C GLU A 76 3.01 14.43 19.37
N ASP A 77 2.92 15.47 18.53
CA ASP A 77 3.41 16.81 18.87
C ASP A 77 2.33 17.84 18.48
N ASP A 78 1.43 18.10 19.44
CA ASP A 78 0.61 19.32 19.57
C ASP A 78 1.44 20.42 20.27
#